data_AF-A0A535K6I4-F1
#
_entry.id   AF-A0A535K6I4-F1
#
_cell.length_a   1.000
_cell.length_b   1.000
_cell.length_c   1.000
_cell.angle_alpha   90.00
_cell.angle_beta   90.00
_cell.angle_gamma   90.00
#
_symmetry.space_group_name_H-M   'P 1'
#
loop_
_entity.id
_entity.type
_entity.pdbx_description
1 polymer ?
#
loop_
_entity_poly.entity_id
_entity_poly.type
_entity_poly.pdbx_seq_one_letter_code
_entity_poly.pdbx_strand_id
1 'polypeptide(L)'
;MRVRAAQAATNLRGPQAEGLGALDAEAPPTRPAQASPLRERLTRLGAPPRPRPQRSYELPRGFDEVMTPYGTAAVRQEVLALPRLDPDPGTIAYLDTETTGLTGGAGTYVFAAAIATPQECGLRVAQFFLPEPGMESAFLLALHDELVAATGVATFNGGSFDLPVLRTRWVMARMPGEFTHSAHVDLLTLVRALYRHRLETCTLRYVEQRVLGYERDDPLPSALVPDAYFDYLRAGARDFLEAALEHNRLDVMSLVHLHSRLLRRLQGGDIDMDADDWLALGRHRW
;
A
#
# COMPACT_ATOMS: atom_id res chain seq x y z
N MET A 1 -30.31 30.89 55.41
CA MET A 1 -31.68 31.44 55.36
C MET A 1 -32.54 30.37 54.66
N ARG A 2 -33.11 29.37 55.35
CA ARG A 2 -34.40 29.39 56.11
C ARG A 2 -35.51 29.99 55.22
N VAL A 3 -36.62 29.33 54.85
CA VAL A 3 -37.69 28.72 55.69
C VAL A 3 -38.71 27.99 54.75
N ARG A 4 -39.01 26.70 55.02
CA ARG A 4 -40.30 26.05 55.43
C ARG A 4 -41.61 26.31 54.65
N ALA A 5 -42.37 25.23 54.42
CA ALA A 5 -43.60 24.83 55.14
C ALA A 5 -43.92 23.35 54.77
N ALA A 6 -44.06 22.35 55.66
CA ALA A 6 -45.01 22.12 56.77
C ALA A 6 -46.48 22.09 56.27
N GLN A 7 -47.41 21.20 56.59
CA GLN A 7 -47.68 20.04 57.47
C GLN A 7 -48.98 19.40 56.85
N ALA A 8 -49.54 18.22 57.15
CA ALA A 8 -49.91 17.65 58.44
C ALA A 8 -50.43 16.21 58.25
N ALA A 9 -50.33 15.43 59.33
CA ALA A 9 -50.83 14.06 59.51
C ALA A 9 -52.32 13.99 59.89
N THR A 10 -52.91 12.80 59.84
CA THR A 10 -53.60 12.05 60.94
C THR A 10 -54.40 10.89 60.31
N ASN A 11 -54.04 9.60 60.40
CA ASN A 11 -54.07 8.59 61.48
C ASN A 11 -55.41 7.84 61.74
N LEU A 12 -55.26 6.51 61.87
CA LEU A 12 -56.03 5.50 62.65
C LEU A 12 -57.25 4.78 62.01
N ARG A 13 -57.15 3.45 61.81
CA ARG A 13 -57.62 2.36 62.72
C ARG A 13 -57.46 0.96 62.06
N GLY A 14 -56.93 -0.03 62.81
CA GLY A 14 -57.01 -1.49 62.49
C GLY A 14 -58.34 -2.10 62.95
N PRO A 15 -58.50 -3.42 63.23
CA PRO A 15 -57.52 -4.53 63.23
C PRO A 15 -58.04 -5.91 62.67
N GLN A 16 -57.17 -6.95 62.71
CA GLN A 16 -57.40 -8.41 62.91
C GLN A 16 -58.35 -9.23 61.98
N ALA A 17 -57.85 -10.33 61.41
CA ALA A 17 -58.22 -11.72 61.77
C ALA A 17 -57.64 -12.78 60.79
N GLU A 18 -57.49 -13.97 61.35
CA GLU A 18 -56.93 -15.24 60.87
C GLU A 18 -57.57 -15.85 59.60
N GLY A 19 -56.82 -16.75 58.94
CA GLY A 19 -57.41 -18.02 58.48
C GLY A 19 -57.38 -18.35 56.99
N LEU A 20 -56.55 -19.36 56.66
CA LEU A 20 -56.83 -20.51 55.77
C LEU A 20 -56.98 -20.29 54.25
N GLY A 21 -56.22 -21.09 53.49
CA GLY A 21 -56.66 -21.57 52.18
C GLY A 21 -55.61 -21.46 51.08
N ALA A 22 -54.81 -22.52 50.91
CA ALA A 22 -54.03 -22.76 49.72
C ALA A 22 -54.95 -22.90 48.50
N LEU A 23 -54.67 -22.17 47.42
CA LEU A 23 -55.11 -22.48 46.08
C LEU A 23 -53.95 -22.19 45.12
N ASP A 24 -53.47 -23.26 44.50
CA ASP A 24 -52.41 -23.27 43.49
C ASP A 24 -52.75 -22.34 42.33
N ALA A 25 -51.86 -21.37 42.07
CA ALA A 25 -51.85 -20.61 40.82
C ALA A 25 -50.59 -21.02 40.04
N GLU A 26 -50.76 -21.95 39.10
CA GLU A 26 -49.74 -22.32 38.12
C GLU A 26 -49.20 -21.09 37.39
N ALA A 27 -47.87 -20.98 37.32
CA ALA A 27 -47.18 -20.01 36.48
C ALA A 27 -47.41 -20.34 34.99
N PRO A 28 -47.54 -19.33 34.10
CA PRO A 28 -47.74 -19.58 32.68
C PRO A 28 -46.48 -20.22 32.07
N PRO A 29 -46.62 -21.12 31.08
CA PRO A 29 -45.47 -21.78 30.48
C PRO A 29 -44.62 -20.78 29.70
N THR A 30 -43.31 -20.79 29.96
CA THR A 30 -42.29 -20.10 29.18
C THR A 30 -42.25 -20.66 27.77
N ARG A 31 -42.64 -19.85 26.77
CA ARG A 31 -42.43 -20.20 25.36
C ARG A 31 -40.92 -20.21 25.07
N PRO A 32 -40.36 -21.27 24.46
CA PRO A 32 -38.99 -21.21 23.97
C PRO A 32 -38.91 -20.17 22.85
N ALA A 33 -37.86 -19.34 22.89
CA ALA A 33 -37.56 -18.38 21.84
C ALA A 33 -37.37 -19.14 20.51
N GLN A 34 -38.29 -18.96 19.57
CA GLN A 34 -38.15 -19.50 18.22
C GLN A 34 -36.92 -18.86 17.57
N ALA A 35 -35.86 -19.64 17.39
CA ALA A 35 -34.74 -19.25 16.57
C ALA A 35 -35.26 -18.96 15.15
N SER A 36 -34.98 -17.76 14.65
CA SER A 36 -35.45 -17.33 13.33
C SER A 36 -34.99 -18.31 12.24
N PRO A 37 -35.88 -18.81 11.37
CA PRO A 37 -35.56 -19.78 10.30
C PRO A 37 -34.51 -19.24 9.31
N LEU A 38 -34.23 -17.94 9.36
CA LEU A 38 -33.23 -17.26 8.54
C LEU A 38 -31.80 -17.57 9.01
N ARG A 39 -31.58 -17.70 10.33
CA ARG A 39 -30.26 -18.03 10.90
C ARG A 39 -29.85 -19.43 10.51
N GLU A 40 -30.77 -20.40 10.61
CA GLU A 40 -30.55 -21.77 10.13
C GLU A 40 -30.33 -21.86 8.61
N ARG A 41 -31.07 -21.08 7.81
CA ARG A 41 -30.87 -21.04 6.35
C ARG A 41 -29.50 -20.47 5.98
N LEU A 42 -29.01 -19.46 6.71
CA LEU A 42 -27.67 -18.91 6.53
C LEU A 42 -26.58 -19.90 6.93
N THR A 43 -26.76 -20.67 8.01
CA THR A 43 -25.81 -21.72 8.40
C THR A 43 -25.73 -22.83 7.36
N ARG A 44 -26.85 -23.18 6.71
CA ARG A 44 -26.89 -24.17 5.61
C ARG A 44 -26.30 -23.63 4.30
N LEU A 45 -26.25 -22.31 4.12
CA LEU A 45 -25.57 -21.63 2.99
C LEU A 45 -24.06 -21.48 3.21
N GLY A 46 -23.56 -21.80 4.41
CA GLY A 46 -22.13 -21.94 4.68
C GLY A 46 -21.56 -23.12 3.92
N ALA A 47 -21.30 -22.94 2.62
CA ALA A 47 -20.48 -23.87 1.86
C ALA A 47 -19.18 -24.10 2.66
N PRO A 48 -18.73 -25.35 2.82
CA PRO A 48 -17.40 -25.58 3.38
C PRO A 48 -16.41 -24.71 2.59
N PRO A 49 -15.41 -24.08 3.26
CA PRO A 49 -14.43 -23.26 2.56
C PRO A 49 -13.92 -24.08 1.38
N ARG A 50 -14.10 -23.56 0.17
CA ARG A 50 -13.63 -24.24 -1.03
C ARG A 50 -12.16 -24.60 -0.78
N PRO A 51 -11.75 -25.87 -0.97
CA PRO A 51 -10.35 -26.22 -0.82
C PRO A 51 -9.55 -25.26 -1.70
N ARG A 52 -8.62 -24.54 -1.09
CA ARG A 52 -7.71 -23.67 -1.85
C ARG A 52 -7.00 -24.58 -2.85
N PRO A 53 -7.00 -24.26 -4.15
CA PRO A 53 -6.25 -25.04 -5.12
C PRO A 53 -4.81 -25.18 -4.63
N GLN A 54 -4.26 -26.37 -4.78
CA GLN A 54 -2.90 -26.68 -4.37
C GLN A 54 -1.97 -25.74 -5.15
N ARG A 55 -1.13 -24.98 -4.42
CA ARG A 55 -0.20 -23.97 -4.95
C ARG A 55 0.60 -24.56 -6.10
N SER A 56 0.26 -24.20 -7.35
CA SER A 56 0.88 -24.79 -8.54
C SER A 56 1.90 -23.86 -9.20
N TYR A 57 2.24 -22.73 -8.57
CA TYR A 57 3.16 -21.76 -9.14
C TYR A 57 4.34 -21.54 -8.19
N GLU A 58 5.54 -21.80 -8.70
CA GLU A 58 6.79 -21.44 -8.03
C GLU A 58 6.91 -19.92 -8.00
N LEU A 59 7.31 -19.37 -6.85
CA LEU A 59 7.58 -17.94 -6.72
C LEU A 59 8.83 -17.57 -7.53
N PRO A 60 8.89 -16.33 -8.05
CA PRO A 60 10.11 -15.80 -8.66
C PRO A 60 11.30 -15.85 -7.69
N ARG A 61 12.52 -15.82 -8.22
CA ARG A 61 13.74 -15.99 -7.43
C ARG A 61 13.85 -14.95 -6.32
N GLY A 62 14.14 -15.44 -5.11
CA GLY A 62 14.34 -14.62 -3.92
C GLY A 62 13.07 -14.07 -3.27
N PHE A 63 11.88 -14.44 -3.76
CA PHE A 63 10.63 -14.14 -3.09
C PHE A 63 10.29 -15.22 -2.06
N ASP A 64 10.02 -14.76 -0.84
CA ASP A 64 9.54 -15.59 0.26
C ASP A 64 8.07 -15.29 0.58
N GLU A 65 7.40 -16.26 1.18
CA GLU A 65 6.04 -16.10 1.67
C GLU A 65 6.02 -15.45 3.06
N VAL A 66 5.35 -14.31 3.18
CA VAL A 66 5.14 -13.60 4.44
C VAL A 66 3.67 -13.67 4.83
N MET A 67 3.40 -14.01 6.09
CA MET A 67 2.04 -14.13 6.59
C MET A 67 1.47 -12.79 7.05
N THR A 68 0.26 -12.48 6.59
CA THR A 68 -0.50 -11.30 6.96
C THR A 68 -1.90 -11.70 7.44
N PRO A 69 -2.64 -10.80 8.12
CA PRO A 69 -4.04 -11.03 8.47
C PRO A 69 -4.96 -11.33 7.27
N TYR A 70 -4.57 -10.95 6.05
CA TYR A 70 -5.35 -11.14 4.83
C TYR A 70 -4.89 -12.35 3.99
N GLY A 71 -3.95 -13.14 4.49
CA GLY A 71 -3.36 -14.27 3.78
C GLY A 71 -1.86 -14.09 3.56
N THR A 72 -1.33 -14.74 2.53
CA THR A 72 0.11 -14.73 2.25
C THR A 72 0.46 -13.65 1.24
N ALA A 73 1.52 -12.89 1.51
CA ALA A 73 2.15 -12.00 0.55
C ALA A 73 3.46 -12.63 0.07
N ALA A 74 3.85 -12.39 -1.18
CA ALA A 74 5.17 -12.75 -1.70
C ALA A 74 6.07 -11.51 -1.62
N VAL A 75 7.17 -11.61 -0.86
CA VAL A 75 8.07 -10.48 -0.60
C VAL A 75 9.51 -10.91 -0.83
N ARG A 76 10.28 -10.09 -1.53
CA ARG A 76 11.73 -10.19 -1.67
C ARG A 76 12.36 -9.00 -0.98
N GLN A 77 13.35 -9.22 -0.12
CA GLN A 77 14.05 -8.14 0.58
C GLN A 77 15.56 -8.32 0.44
N GLU A 78 16.25 -7.22 0.20
CA GLU A 78 17.71 -7.16 0.18
C GLU A 78 18.20 -5.84 0.76
N VAL A 79 19.46 -5.84 1.21
CA VAL A 79 20.18 -4.65 1.63
C VAL A 79 21.45 -4.56 0.79
N LEU A 80 21.51 -3.53 -0.06
CA LEU A 80 22.65 -3.25 -0.90
C LEU A 80 23.65 -2.42 -0.11
N ALA A 81 24.87 -2.92 0.03
CA ALA A 81 25.96 -2.17 0.63
C ALA A 81 26.38 -1.04 -0.33
N LEU A 82 25.88 0.16 -0.07
CA LEU A 82 26.16 1.37 -0.84
C LEU A 82 26.71 2.45 0.09
N PRO A 83 27.59 3.34 -0.40
CA PRO A 83 27.98 4.51 0.35
C PRO A 83 26.75 5.38 0.64
N ARG A 84 26.79 6.10 1.76
CA ARG A 84 25.75 7.07 2.09
C ARG A 84 25.63 8.09 0.96
N LEU A 85 24.39 8.38 0.57
CA LEU A 85 24.09 9.41 -0.42
C LEU A 85 24.45 10.78 0.14
N ASP A 86 24.94 11.65 -0.74
CA ASP A 86 25.26 13.04 -0.41
C ASP A 86 24.74 13.96 -1.53
N PRO A 87 23.73 14.80 -1.30
CA PRO A 87 22.98 14.96 -0.06
C PRO A 87 22.18 13.72 0.32
N ASP A 88 22.06 13.48 1.63
CA ASP A 88 21.20 12.43 2.19
C ASP A 88 19.73 12.84 2.07
N PRO A 89 18.89 12.09 1.33
CA PRO A 89 17.48 12.41 1.19
C PRO A 89 16.64 12.12 2.45
N GLY A 90 17.21 11.51 3.49
CA GLY A 90 16.51 11.07 4.69
C GLY A 90 15.73 9.76 4.49
N THR A 91 14.85 9.44 5.44
CA THR A 91 14.02 8.22 5.42
C THR A 91 12.83 8.34 4.48
N ILE A 92 13.12 8.29 3.17
CA ILE A 92 12.13 8.31 2.09
C ILE A 92 11.98 6.92 1.49
N ALA A 93 10.74 6.47 1.32
CA ALA A 93 10.39 5.28 0.55
C ALA A 93 10.22 5.66 -0.92
N TYR A 94 11.09 5.15 -1.79
CA TYR A 94 11.03 5.34 -3.23
C TYR A 94 10.22 4.20 -3.85
N LEU A 95 9.03 4.51 -4.35
CA LEU A 95 8.05 3.55 -4.85
C LEU A 95 7.98 3.58 -6.38
N ASP A 96 7.92 2.39 -6.97
CA ASP A 96 7.57 2.15 -8.36
C ASP A 96 6.69 0.88 -8.46
N THR A 97 5.72 0.87 -9.39
CA THR A 97 4.80 -0.27 -9.57
C THR A 97 4.76 -0.77 -11.01
N GLU A 98 4.59 -2.08 -11.14
CA GLU A 98 4.29 -2.74 -12.41
C GLU A 98 2.83 -3.17 -12.45
N THR A 99 2.16 -2.79 -13.53
CA THR A 99 0.72 -2.99 -13.66
C THR A 99 0.35 -3.80 -14.89
N THR A 100 -0.82 -4.43 -14.86
CA THR A 100 -1.33 -5.20 -16.00
C THR A 100 -1.86 -4.32 -17.14
N GLY A 101 -1.71 -3.00 -17.06
CA GLY A 101 -2.23 -2.07 -18.04
C GLY A 101 -1.98 -0.59 -17.71
N LEU A 102 -1.86 0.23 -18.75
CA LEU A 102 -1.45 1.63 -18.66
C LEU A 102 -2.60 2.62 -18.38
N THR A 103 -3.85 2.17 -18.45
CA THR A 103 -5.03 3.05 -18.38
C THR A 103 -5.65 3.17 -16.98
N GLY A 104 -5.08 2.53 -15.95
CA GLY A 104 -5.45 2.74 -14.54
C GLY A 104 -6.92 2.43 -14.19
N GLY A 105 -7.69 1.82 -15.09
CA GLY A 105 -9.09 1.47 -14.86
C GLY A 105 -9.25 0.34 -13.85
N ALA A 106 -10.49 0.10 -13.39
CA ALA A 106 -10.81 -0.88 -12.34
C ALA A 106 -10.34 -2.33 -12.60
N GLY A 107 -10.05 -2.68 -13.87
CA GLY A 107 -9.49 -3.98 -14.24
C GLY A 107 -7.97 -4.10 -14.13
N THR A 108 -7.26 -2.99 -13.88
CA THR A 108 -5.80 -2.96 -13.76
C THR A 108 -5.41 -3.53 -12.41
N TYR A 109 -4.47 -4.48 -12.38
CA TYR A 109 -3.82 -4.95 -11.16
C TYR A 109 -2.43 -4.37 -11.07
N VAL A 110 -1.97 -4.09 -9.84
CA VAL A 110 -0.55 -3.93 -9.53
C VAL A 110 -0.04 -5.33 -9.24
N PHE A 111 0.82 -5.87 -10.10
CA PHE A 111 1.31 -7.23 -9.94
C PHE A 111 2.71 -7.28 -9.33
N ALA A 112 3.47 -6.19 -9.44
CA ALA A 112 4.71 -6.01 -8.68
C ALA A 112 4.82 -4.57 -8.18
N ALA A 113 5.49 -4.39 -7.07
CA ALA A 113 5.87 -3.09 -6.55
C ALA A 113 7.23 -3.19 -5.89
N ALA A 114 8.06 -2.17 -6.02
CA ALA A 114 9.33 -2.04 -5.33
C ALA A 114 9.31 -0.82 -4.43
N ILE A 115 9.97 -0.93 -3.29
CA ILE A 115 10.28 0.18 -2.40
C ILE A 115 11.76 0.12 -2.07
N ALA A 116 12.48 1.19 -2.41
CA ALA A 116 13.83 1.41 -1.92
C ALA A 116 13.80 2.44 -0.78
N THR A 117 14.50 2.15 0.32
CA THR A 117 14.58 3.04 1.48
C THR A 117 16.05 3.17 1.90
N PRO A 118 16.65 4.37 1.80
CA PRO A 118 18.01 4.62 2.29
C PRO A 118 18.12 4.35 3.80
N GLN A 119 19.21 3.71 4.20
CA GLN A 119 19.56 3.43 5.61
C GLN A 119 20.98 3.94 5.90
N GLU A 120 21.37 3.98 7.17
CA GLU A 120 22.68 4.51 7.58
C GLU A 120 23.87 3.85 6.83
N CYS A 121 23.76 2.56 6.55
CA CYS A 121 24.83 1.75 5.94
C CYS A 121 24.35 0.95 4.71
N GLY A 122 23.48 1.53 3.89
CA GLY A 122 23.12 0.94 2.60
C GLY A 122 21.77 1.38 2.08
N LEU A 123 21.28 0.63 1.09
CA LEU A 123 19.96 0.80 0.51
C LEU A 123 19.16 -0.48 0.71
N ARG A 124 18.09 -0.42 1.49
CA ARG A 124 17.17 -1.54 1.61
C ARG A 124 16.19 -1.49 0.45
N VAL A 125 16.02 -2.60 -0.25
CA VAL A 125 15.04 -2.75 -1.32
C VAL A 125 14.08 -3.88 -0.93
N ALA A 126 12.78 -3.57 -0.90
CA ALA A 126 11.72 -4.54 -0.72
C ALA A 126 10.87 -4.58 -1.99
N GLN A 127 10.67 -5.78 -2.54
CA GLN A 127 9.75 -6.00 -3.65
C GLN A 127 8.60 -6.88 -3.20
N PHE A 128 7.44 -6.56 -3.71
CA PHE A 128 6.19 -7.25 -3.48
C PHE A 128 5.74 -7.80 -4.82
N PHE A 129 5.27 -9.04 -4.84
CA PHE A 129 4.75 -9.68 -6.04
C PHE A 129 3.37 -10.25 -5.75
N LEU A 130 2.48 -10.22 -6.75
CA LEU A 130 1.14 -10.77 -6.69
C LEU A 130 1.10 -12.11 -7.44
N PRO A 131 1.22 -13.27 -6.77
CA PRO A 131 1.27 -14.55 -7.47
C PRO A 131 -0.06 -14.95 -8.10
N GLU A 132 -1.17 -14.45 -7.55
CA GLU A 132 -2.50 -14.61 -8.11
C GLU A 132 -3.41 -13.47 -7.61
N PRO A 133 -4.46 -13.09 -8.37
CA PRO A 133 -5.38 -12.02 -7.97
C PRO A 133 -6.01 -12.21 -6.57
N GLY A 134 -6.19 -13.46 -6.13
CA GLY A 134 -6.75 -13.78 -4.82
C GLY A 134 -5.86 -13.40 -3.62
N MET A 135 -4.59 -13.08 -3.86
CA MET A 135 -3.62 -12.69 -2.83
C MET A 135 -3.48 -11.16 -2.68
N GLU A 136 -4.27 -10.39 -3.44
CA GLU A 136 -4.11 -8.93 -3.53
C GLU A 136 -4.22 -8.21 -2.19
N SER A 137 -5.15 -8.59 -1.31
CA SER A 137 -5.29 -7.94 0.00
C SER A 137 -4.05 -8.11 0.87
N ALA A 138 -3.38 -9.27 0.81
CA ALA A 138 -2.15 -9.53 1.55
C ALA A 138 -0.97 -8.74 0.94
N PHE A 139 -0.88 -8.72 -0.39
CA PHE A 139 0.08 -7.90 -1.13
C PHE A 139 -0.05 -6.41 -0.78
N LEU A 140 -1.27 -5.86 -0.84
CA LEU A 140 -1.53 -4.44 -0.59
C LEU A 140 -1.22 -4.06 0.87
N LEU A 141 -1.56 -4.91 1.84
CA LEU A 141 -1.22 -4.65 3.23
C LEU A 141 0.29 -4.62 3.44
N ALA A 142 1.01 -5.63 2.94
CA ALA A 142 2.46 -5.70 3.09
C ALA A 142 3.16 -4.48 2.46
N LEU A 143 2.70 -4.05 1.28
CA LEU A 143 3.19 -2.85 0.61
C LEU A 143 2.86 -1.57 1.40
N HIS A 144 1.64 -1.45 1.92
CA HIS A 144 1.22 -0.30 2.71
C HIS A 144 2.04 -0.17 4.00
N ASP A 145 2.25 -1.28 4.72
CA ASP A 145 3.01 -1.30 5.96
C ASP A 145 4.47 -0.85 5.74
N GLU A 146 5.04 -1.18 4.58
CA GLU A 146 6.36 -0.71 4.18
C GLU A 146 6.38 0.80 3.89
N LEU A 147 5.36 1.34 3.22
CA LEU A 147 5.27 2.77 2.91
C LEU A 147 5.10 3.63 4.18
N VAL A 148 4.25 3.22 5.11
CA VAL A 148 3.97 4.00 6.33
C VAL A 148 5.11 3.98 7.34
N ALA A 149 6.07 3.04 7.21
CA ALA A 149 7.28 3.03 8.01
C ALA A 149 8.25 4.18 7.65
N ALA A 150 8.11 4.79 6.47
CA ALA A 150 8.94 5.89 6.02
C ALA A 150 8.37 7.27 6.36
N THR A 151 9.25 8.25 6.54
CA THR A 151 8.87 9.65 6.85
C THR A 151 8.39 10.44 5.62
N GLY A 152 8.60 9.90 4.42
CA GLY A 152 8.15 10.47 3.16
C GLY A 152 8.11 9.40 2.07
N VAL A 153 7.40 9.69 0.98
CA VAL A 153 7.33 8.84 -0.21
C VAL A 153 7.80 9.64 -1.42
N ALA A 154 8.59 9.02 -2.28
CA ALA A 154 8.97 9.58 -3.57
C ALA A 154 8.65 8.61 -4.69
N THR A 155 8.19 9.14 -5.83
CA THR A 155 7.91 8.35 -7.04
C THR A 155 8.36 9.11 -8.27
N PHE A 156 8.31 8.49 -9.44
CA PHE A 156 8.50 9.17 -10.72
C PHE A 156 7.22 9.09 -11.54
N ASN A 157 6.48 10.21 -11.63
CA ASN A 157 5.12 10.27 -12.19
C ASN A 157 4.06 9.51 -11.38
N GLY A 158 4.40 8.95 -10.21
CA GLY A 158 3.48 8.12 -9.45
C GLY A 158 2.39 8.87 -8.69
N GLY A 159 2.49 10.20 -8.59
CA GLY A 159 1.35 11.01 -8.13
C GLY A 159 0.14 10.92 -9.08
N SER A 160 0.40 10.69 -10.37
CA SER A 160 -0.63 10.56 -11.41
C SER A 160 -0.92 9.11 -11.82
N PHE A 161 -0.09 8.15 -11.40
CA PHE A 161 -0.18 6.75 -11.82
C PHE A 161 -0.21 5.77 -10.64
N ASP A 162 0.93 5.50 -10.00
CA ASP A 162 1.07 4.48 -8.96
C ASP A 162 0.12 4.68 -7.77
N LEU A 163 0.14 5.87 -7.15
CA LEU A 163 -0.65 6.16 -5.95
C LEU A 163 -2.17 6.16 -6.21
N PRO A 164 -2.68 6.74 -7.31
CA PRO A 164 -4.08 6.55 -7.71
C PRO A 164 -4.48 5.08 -7.88
N VAL A 165 -3.68 4.28 -8.57
CA VAL A 165 -3.98 2.85 -8.81
C VAL A 165 -4.01 2.10 -7.48
N LEU A 166 -3.00 2.27 -6.62
CA LEU A 166 -2.96 1.64 -5.30
C LEU A 166 -4.17 2.01 -4.42
N ARG A 167 -4.58 3.28 -4.42
CA ARG A 167 -5.81 3.71 -3.73
C ARG A 167 -7.05 3.01 -4.27
N THR A 168 -7.19 2.91 -5.59
CA THR A 168 -8.31 2.17 -6.20
C THR A 168 -8.27 0.69 -5.82
N ARG A 169 -7.11 0.03 -5.88
CA ARG A 169 -6.97 -1.38 -5.49
C ARG A 169 -7.30 -1.60 -4.01
N TRP A 170 -6.85 -0.71 -3.13
CA TRP A 170 -7.17 -0.75 -1.69
C TRP A 170 -8.68 -0.77 -1.44
N VAL A 171 -9.42 0.13 -2.10
CA VAL A 171 -10.88 0.20 -2.01
C VAL A 171 -11.53 -1.05 -2.60
N MET A 172 -11.08 -1.52 -3.77
CA MET A 172 -11.64 -2.69 -4.44
C MET A 172 -11.40 -3.98 -3.65
N ALA A 173 -10.24 -4.11 -3.01
CA ALA A 173 -9.90 -5.20 -2.10
C ALA A 173 -10.61 -5.09 -0.74
N ARG A 174 -11.43 -4.04 -0.52
CA ARG A 174 -12.19 -3.76 0.71
C ARG A 174 -11.30 -3.68 1.95
N MET A 175 -10.11 -3.12 1.76
CA MET A 175 -9.19 -2.89 2.86
C MET A 175 -9.77 -1.84 3.82
N PRO A 176 -9.51 -1.96 5.13
CA PRO A 176 -10.03 -1.02 6.10
C PRO A 176 -9.38 0.36 5.94
N GLY A 177 -10.16 1.42 6.20
CA GLY A 177 -9.68 2.79 6.14
C GLY A 177 -9.27 3.25 4.74
N GLU A 178 -8.52 4.34 4.69
CA GLU A 178 -7.96 4.89 3.46
C GLU A 178 -6.54 4.35 3.25
N PHE A 179 -6.12 4.22 1.99
CA PHE A 179 -4.71 3.99 1.69
C PHE A 179 -3.94 5.28 1.95
N THR A 180 -3.13 5.27 3.02
CA THR A 180 -2.39 6.44 3.48
C THR A 180 -0.90 6.29 3.28
N HIS A 181 -0.21 7.41 3.12
CA HIS A 181 1.24 7.49 3.08
C HIS A 181 1.70 8.84 3.63
N SER A 182 2.98 8.93 3.99
CA SER A 182 3.63 10.18 4.41
C SER A 182 3.69 11.21 3.27
N ALA A 183 4.22 12.41 3.53
CA ALA A 183 4.36 13.45 2.51
C ALA A 183 5.00 12.91 1.21
N HIS A 184 4.44 13.27 0.06
CA HIS A 184 4.83 12.74 -1.24
C HIS A 184 5.57 13.77 -2.10
N VAL A 185 6.65 13.33 -2.74
CA VAL A 185 7.38 14.10 -3.76
C VAL A 185 7.37 13.33 -5.08
N ASP A 186 6.84 13.95 -6.13
CA ASP A 186 6.95 13.40 -7.49
C ASP A 186 8.22 13.94 -8.18
N LEU A 187 9.21 13.08 -8.36
CA LEU A 187 10.51 13.43 -8.93
C LEU A 187 10.40 13.90 -10.39
N LEU A 188 9.39 13.45 -11.14
CA LEU A 188 9.18 13.93 -12.51
C LEU A 188 8.89 15.44 -12.54
N THR A 189 8.21 15.95 -11.51
CA THR A 189 7.93 17.39 -11.39
C THR A 189 9.24 18.16 -11.21
N LEU A 190 10.15 17.67 -10.36
CA LEU A 190 11.46 18.26 -10.14
C LEU A 190 12.34 18.17 -11.39
N VAL A 191 12.38 17.02 -12.05
CA VAL A 191 13.11 16.84 -13.32
C VAL A 191 12.61 17.80 -14.38
N ARG A 192 11.28 17.94 -14.55
CA ARG A 192 10.72 18.88 -15.52
C ARG A 192 10.98 20.33 -15.17
N ALA A 193 11.07 20.67 -13.89
CA ALA A 193 11.40 22.03 -13.45
C ALA A 193 12.86 22.36 -13.77
N LEU A 194 13.77 21.42 -13.52
CA LEU A 194 15.21 21.65 -13.58
C LEU A 194 15.85 21.32 -14.95
N TYR A 195 15.26 20.42 -15.74
CA TYR A 195 15.91 19.86 -16.93
C TYR A 195 15.11 19.99 -18.23
N ARG A 196 13.87 20.53 -18.21
CA ARG A 196 13.02 20.60 -19.41
C ARG A 196 13.68 21.33 -20.59
N HIS A 197 14.57 22.29 -20.34
CA HIS A 197 15.28 23.01 -21.39
C HIS A 197 16.45 22.23 -21.99
N ARG A 198 16.92 21.18 -21.31
CA ARG A 198 18.11 20.39 -21.67
C ARG A 198 17.79 18.98 -22.14
N LEU A 199 16.62 18.45 -21.76
CA LEU A 199 16.20 17.10 -22.12
C LEU A 199 15.07 17.13 -23.16
N GLU A 200 15.22 16.34 -24.21
CA GLU A 200 14.20 16.14 -25.24
C GLU A 200 12.95 15.46 -24.67
N THR A 201 13.15 14.51 -23.74
CA THR A 201 12.09 13.82 -23.00
C THR A 201 12.47 13.69 -21.53
N CYS A 202 11.47 13.58 -20.66
CA CYS A 202 11.68 13.34 -19.21
C CYS A 202 11.18 11.95 -18.81
N THR A 203 11.42 10.93 -19.63
CA THR A 203 11.20 9.54 -19.22
C THR A 203 12.30 9.13 -18.25
N LEU A 204 12.03 8.19 -17.34
CA LEU A 204 13.03 7.75 -16.37
C LEU A 204 14.28 7.21 -17.07
N ARG A 205 14.10 6.37 -18.09
CA ARG A 205 15.20 5.87 -18.93
C ARG A 205 16.09 6.96 -19.52
N TYR A 206 15.50 8.04 -20.04
CA TYR A 206 16.29 9.14 -20.60
C TYR A 206 17.00 9.94 -19.50
N VAL A 207 16.36 10.10 -18.34
CA VAL A 207 16.96 10.73 -17.16
C VAL A 207 18.13 9.89 -16.62
N GLU A 208 18.01 8.57 -16.56
CA GLU A 208 19.11 7.67 -16.19
C GLU A 208 20.32 7.90 -17.11
N GLN A 209 20.11 7.87 -18.41
CA GLN A 209 21.19 8.03 -19.38
C GLN A 209 21.83 9.43 -19.32
N ARG A 210 21.02 10.49 -19.29
CA ARG A 210 21.52 11.87 -19.46
C ARG A 210 21.86 12.58 -18.16
N VAL A 211 21.25 12.19 -17.04
CA VAL A 211 21.44 12.84 -15.73
C VAL A 211 22.25 11.97 -14.79
N LEU A 212 22.02 10.66 -14.77
CA LEU A 212 22.78 9.72 -13.93
C LEU A 212 23.99 9.11 -14.65
N GLY A 213 24.08 9.25 -15.97
CA GLY A 213 25.15 8.63 -16.77
C GLY A 213 25.07 7.11 -16.81
N TYR A 214 23.88 6.55 -16.56
CA TYR A 214 23.62 5.12 -16.50
C TYR A 214 22.79 4.70 -17.71
N GLU A 215 23.34 3.80 -18.53
CA GLU A 215 22.61 3.19 -19.63
C GLU A 215 22.26 1.75 -19.27
N ARG A 216 20.95 1.46 -19.18
CA ARG A 216 20.44 0.12 -18.91
C ARG A 216 20.65 -0.79 -20.11
N ASP A 217 21.15 -1.99 -19.83
CA ASP A 217 20.93 -3.13 -20.70
C ASP A 217 19.55 -3.72 -20.37
N ASP A 218 18.54 -3.27 -21.12
CA ASP A 218 17.13 -3.60 -20.89
C ASP A 218 16.70 -4.68 -21.90
N PRO A 219 16.60 -5.96 -21.48
CA PRO A 219 16.17 -7.03 -22.37
C PRO A 219 14.66 -7.00 -22.66
N LEU A 220 13.88 -6.19 -21.95
CA LEU A 220 12.41 -6.21 -21.96
C LEU A 220 11.82 -4.80 -22.14
N PRO A 221 11.35 -4.45 -23.35
CA PRO A 221 10.62 -3.21 -23.58
C PRO A 221 9.44 -3.04 -22.61
N SER A 222 9.35 -1.90 -21.91
CA SER A 222 8.32 -1.66 -20.87
C SER A 222 6.87 -1.96 -21.31
N ALA A 223 6.57 -1.83 -22.61
CA ALA A 223 5.26 -2.16 -23.18
C ALA A 223 4.87 -3.64 -23.05
N LEU A 224 5.84 -4.55 -22.90
CA LEU A 224 5.62 -6.00 -22.79
C LEU A 224 5.70 -6.50 -21.34
N VAL A 225 5.95 -5.63 -20.37
CA VAL A 225 5.98 -6.00 -18.95
C VAL A 225 4.65 -6.62 -18.46
N PRO A 226 3.46 -6.13 -18.87
CA PRO A 226 2.20 -6.79 -18.54
C PRO A 226 2.11 -8.24 -19.07
N ASP A 227 2.65 -8.50 -20.26
CA ASP A 227 2.62 -9.84 -20.86
C ASP A 227 3.44 -10.84 -20.04
N ALA A 228 4.54 -10.39 -19.41
CA ALA A 228 5.33 -11.22 -18.51
C ALA A 228 4.53 -11.77 -17.33
N TYR A 229 3.63 -10.95 -16.77
CA TYR A 229 2.75 -11.39 -15.70
C TYR A 229 1.66 -12.33 -16.20
N PHE A 230 1.05 -12.06 -17.35
CA PHE A 230 0.04 -12.97 -17.91
C PHE A 230 0.62 -14.34 -18.29
N ASP A 231 1.85 -14.38 -18.81
CA ASP A 231 2.54 -15.62 -19.10
C ASP A 231 2.89 -16.38 -17.81
N TYR A 232 3.29 -15.67 -16.76
CA TYR A 232 3.46 -16.25 -15.43
C TYR A 232 2.19 -16.92 -14.91
N LEU A 233 1.03 -16.24 -14.99
CA LEU A 233 -0.24 -16.81 -14.54
C LEU A 233 -0.64 -18.08 -15.31
N ARG A 234 -0.16 -18.24 -16.56
CA ARG A 234 -0.42 -19.43 -17.39
C ARG A 234 0.58 -20.56 -17.15
N ALA A 235 1.85 -20.20 -16.97
CA ALA A 235 2.96 -21.13 -17.15
C ALA A 235 4.05 -21.07 -16.07
N GLY A 236 3.86 -20.29 -15.00
CA GLY A 236 4.80 -20.12 -13.89
C GLY A 236 5.97 -19.18 -14.20
N ALA A 237 6.90 -19.05 -13.23
CA ALA A 237 8.05 -18.14 -13.32
C ALA A 237 8.96 -18.48 -14.50
N ARG A 238 9.37 -17.44 -15.25
CA ARG A 238 10.22 -17.52 -16.44
C ARG A 238 11.13 -16.30 -16.50
N ASP A 239 12.16 -16.37 -17.34
CA ASP A 239 13.15 -15.29 -17.51
C ASP A 239 12.52 -13.92 -17.83
N PHE A 240 11.38 -13.93 -18.51
CA PHE A 240 10.67 -12.70 -18.86
C PHE A 240 10.06 -11.98 -17.64
N LEU A 241 9.47 -12.74 -16.70
CA LEU A 241 8.99 -12.17 -15.45
C LEU A 241 10.16 -11.69 -14.58
N GLU A 242 11.24 -12.46 -14.55
CA GLU A 242 12.46 -12.10 -13.82
C GLU A 242 13.04 -10.77 -14.33
N ALA A 243 13.06 -10.56 -15.65
CA ALA A 243 13.46 -9.29 -16.24
C ALA A 243 12.53 -8.14 -15.84
N ALA A 244 11.20 -8.34 -15.83
CA ALA A 244 10.25 -7.32 -15.36
C ALA A 244 10.47 -6.95 -13.89
N LEU A 245 10.68 -7.94 -13.02
CA LEU A 245 10.95 -7.70 -11.60
C LEU A 245 12.30 -7.01 -11.38
N GLU A 246 13.30 -7.29 -12.21
CA GLU A 246 14.59 -6.59 -12.19
C GLU A 246 14.47 -5.13 -12.66
N HIS A 247 13.63 -4.85 -13.66
CA HIS A 247 13.34 -3.47 -14.07
C HIS A 247 12.77 -2.65 -12.92
N ASN A 248 11.69 -3.12 -12.31
CA ASN A 248 11.06 -2.48 -11.16
C ASN A 248 12.03 -2.29 -9.98
N ARG A 249 12.95 -3.24 -9.75
CA ARG A 249 14.01 -3.12 -8.73
C ARG A 249 14.99 -1.99 -9.06
N LEU A 250 15.46 -1.95 -10.30
CA LEU A 250 16.39 -0.93 -10.77
C LEU A 250 15.74 0.46 -10.82
N ASP A 251 14.45 0.57 -11.11
CA ASP A 251 13.72 1.84 -11.16
C ASP A 251 13.78 2.56 -9.81
N VAL A 252 13.42 1.88 -8.72
CA VAL A 252 13.48 2.49 -7.38
C VAL A 252 14.91 2.83 -6.94
N MET A 253 15.90 2.05 -7.37
CA MET A 253 17.31 2.39 -7.15
C MET A 253 17.70 3.67 -7.90
N SER A 254 17.24 3.82 -9.14
CA SER A 254 17.44 5.04 -9.93
C SER A 254 16.76 6.25 -9.29
N LEU A 255 15.56 6.08 -8.73
CA LEU A 255 14.85 7.18 -8.04
C LEU A 255 15.65 7.72 -6.85
N VAL A 256 16.27 6.83 -6.08
CA VAL A 256 17.12 7.19 -4.92
C VAL A 256 18.30 8.08 -5.36
N HIS A 257 19.04 7.66 -6.38
CA HIS A 257 20.20 8.40 -6.89
C HIS A 257 19.78 9.69 -7.58
N LEU A 258 18.69 9.65 -8.35
CA LEU A 258 18.10 10.83 -8.99
C LEU A 258 17.71 11.88 -7.96
N HIS A 259 17.05 11.50 -6.87
CA HIS A 259 16.65 12.46 -5.86
C HIS A 259 17.86 13.11 -5.18
N SER A 260 18.89 12.34 -4.83
CA SER A 260 20.14 12.91 -4.31
C SER A 260 20.80 13.90 -5.29
N ARG A 261 20.86 13.56 -6.59
CA ARG A 261 21.37 14.47 -7.65
C ARG A 261 20.53 15.74 -7.76
N LEU A 262 19.21 15.64 -7.71
CA LEU A 262 18.29 16.78 -7.74
C LEU A 262 18.48 17.68 -6.52
N LEU A 263 18.62 17.11 -5.31
CA LEU A 263 18.89 17.87 -4.08
C LEU A 263 20.20 18.64 -4.18
N ARG A 264 21.28 18.01 -4.67
CA ARG A 264 22.57 18.67 -4.88
C ARG A 264 22.44 19.89 -5.80
N ARG A 265 21.66 19.75 -6.87
CA ARG A 265 21.42 20.82 -7.84
C ARG A 265 20.54 21.93 -7.28
N LEU A 266 19.51 21.60 -6.51
CA LEU A 266 18.68 22.57 -5.78
C LEU A 266 19.49 23.39 -4.76
N GLN A 267 20.56 22.81 -4.21
CA GLN A 267 21.50 23.49 -3.33
C GLN A 267 22.56 24.32 -4.08
N GLY A 268 22.58 24.28 -5.41
CA GLY A 268 23.59 24.96 -6.24
C GLY A 268 24.98 24.33 -6.18
N GLY A 269 25.08 23.09 -5.68
CA GLY A 269 26.34 22.37 -5.47
C GLY A 269 26.70 21.40 -6.58
N ASP A 270 26.01 21.45 -7.72
CA ASP A 270 26.28 20.58 -8.85
C ASP A 270 27.27 21.26 -9.83
N ILE A 271 28.40 20.61 -10.08
CA ILE A 271 29.51 21.13 -10.89
C ILE A 271 29.15 21.30 -12.37
N ASP A 272 28.13 20.58 -12.85
CA ASP A 272 27.69 20.62 -14.25
C ASP A 272 26.58 21.66 -14.49
N MET A 273 26.37 22.56 -13.52
CA MET A 273 25.37 23.63 -13.63
C MET A 273 25.81 24.72 -14.60
N ASP A 274 24.88 25.09 -15.49
CA ASP A 274 25.04 26.19 -16.43
C ASP A 274 24.07 27.35 -16.13
N ALA A 275 24.06 28.37 -16.99
CA ALA A 275 23.22 29.55 -16.82
C ALA A 275 21.71 29.24 -16.83
N ASP A 276 21.28 28.23 -17.60
CA ASP A 276 19.87 27.83 -17.67
C ASP A 276 19.42 27.19 -16.34
N ASP A 277 20.35 26.53 -15.63
CA ASP A 277 20.07 25.90 -14.35
C ASP A 277 19.87 26.92 -13.23
N TRP A 278 20.71 27.96 -13.22
CA TRP A 278 20.52 29.10 -12.32
C TRP A 278 19.21 29.82 -12.59
N LEU A 279 18.82 29.96 -13.86
CA LEU A 279 17.53 30.52 -14.24
C LEU A 279 16.36 29.63 -13.78
N ALA A 280 16.47 28.32 -13.93
CA ALA A 280 15.45 27.37 -13.48
C ALA A 280 15.28 27.43 -11.96
N LEU A 281 16.38 27.46 -11.19
CA LEU A 281 16.34 27.64 -9.73
C LEU A 281 15.68 28.95 -9.33
N GLY A 282 15.99 30.05 -10.02
CA GLY A 282 15.40 31.37 -9.76
C GLY A 282 13.89 31.43 -9.99
N ARG A 283 13.35 30.61 -10.90
CA ARG A 283 11.90 30.53 -11.18
C ARG A 283 11.11 29.74 -10.12
N HIS A 284 11.76 28.87 -9.36
CA HIS A 284 11.12 27.97 -8.41
C HIS A 284 11.44 28.29 -6.94
N ARG A 285 12.17 29.38 -6.67
CA ARG A 285 12.55 29.85 -5.34
C ARG A 285 11.54 30.83 -4.72
N TRP A 286 10.22 30.61 -4.83
CA TRP A 286 9.21 31.47 -4.17
C TRP A 286 7.96 30.69 -3.79
#